data_AF-A0A927VU18-F1
#
_entry.id   AF-A0A927VU18-F1
#
_cell.length_a   1.000
_cell.length_b   1.000
_cell.length_c   1.000
_cell.angle_alpha   90.00
_cell.angle_beta   90.00
_cell.angle_gamma   90.00
#
_symmetry.space_group_name_H-M   'P 1'
#
loop_
_entity.id
_entity.type
_entity.pdbx_description
1 polymer ?
#
loop_
_entity_poly.entity_id
_entity_poly.type
_entity_poly.pdbx_seq_one_letter_code
_entity_poly.pdbx_strand_id
1 'polypeptide(L)'
;MSTMILICGAALIIYAIYGTVQRLRGKSKSSCCGTSEAVVVKKVADTDKSHYPFKYIVSIDGMMCSNCAANVENAINAIGDTWARVELGRHRAVVLSKSEKAETDFSDALAKTSYTVTGLKPADY
;
A
#
# COMPACT_ATOMS: atom_id res chain seq x y z
N MET A 1 35.31 -3.94 47.97
CA MET A 1 34.51 -5.03 47.35
C MET A 1 33.03 -4.64 47.20
N SER A 2 32.33 -4.19 48.25
CA SER A 2 30.90 -3.80 48.15
C SER A 2 30.62 -2.59 47.25
N THR A 3 31.48 -1.58 47.22
CA THR A 3 31.33 -0.39 46.35
C THR A 3 31.50 -0.71 44.87
N MET A 4 32.37 -1.67 44.54
CA MET A 4 32.55 -2.15 43.16
C MET A 4 31.31 -2.86 42.64
N ILE A 5 30.62 -3.62 43.50
CA ILE A 5 29.37 -4.31 43.13
C ILE A 5 28.25 -3.31 42.84
N LEU A 6 28.14 -2.24 43.65
CA LEU A 6 27.14 -1.19 43.46
C LEU A 6 27.34 -0.41 42.15
N ILE A 7 28.59 -0.08 41.80
CA ILE A 7 28.89 0.64 40.55
C ILE A 7 28.62 -0.23 39.32
N CYS A 8 29.04 -1.50 39.35
CA CYS A 8 28.77 -2.44 38.26
C CYS A 8 27.26 -2.70 38.09
N GLY A 9 26.52 -2.84 39.18
CA GLY A 9 25.06 -3.00 39.14
C GLY A 9 24.34 -1.79 38.55
N ALA A 10 24.73 -0.58 38.97
CA ALA A 10 24.16 0.66 38.43
C ALA A 10 24.43 0.83 36.92
N ALA A 11 25.64 0.49 36.46
CA ALA A 11 26.00 0.56 35.04
C ALA A 11 25.15 -0.39 34.16
N LEU A 12 24.89 -1.62 34.63
CA LEU A 12 24.04 -2.58 33.93
C LEU A 12 22.59 -2.12 33.85
N ILE A 13 22.06 -1.52 34.93
CA ILE A 13 20.71 -0.98 34.96
C ILE A 13 20.59 0.21 33.99
N ILE A 14 21.56 1.12 33.98
CA ILE A 14 21.59 2.25 33.04
C ILE A 14 21.67 1.76 31.59
N TYR A 15 22.50 0.74 31.30
CA TYR A 15 22.59 0.16 29.96
C TYR A 15 21.26 -0.48 29.52
N ALA A 16 20.58 -1.19 30.41
CA ALA A 16 19.27 -1.77 30.14
C ALA A 16 18.19 -0.70 29.90
N ILE A 17 18.17 0.37 30.71
CA ILE A 17 17.26 1.51 30.52
C ILE A 17 17.58 2.25 29.23
N TYR A 18 18.86 2.45 28.90
CA TYR A 18 19.25 3.09 27.66
C TYR A 18 18.84 2.24 26.44
N GLY A 19 19.01 0.92 26.51
CA GLY A 19 18.56 -0.02 25.48
C GLY A 19 17.02 -0.06 25.33
N THR A 20 16.25 -0.01 26.40
CA THR A 20 14.78 0.05 26.32
C THR A 20 14.30 1.41 25.82
N VAL A 21 14.89 2.50 26.29
CA VAL A 21 14.61 3.85 25.80
C VAL A 21 15.03 4.01 24.33
N GLN A 22 16.13 3.38 23.89
CA GLN A 22 16.51 3.33 22.49
C GLN A 22 15.57 2.45 21.65
N ARG A 23 15.00 1.37 22.20
CA ARG A 23 13.93 0.60 21.51
C ARG A 23 12.62 1.40 21.41
N LEU A 24 12.31 2.22 22.40
CA LEU A 24 11.10 3.06 22.42
C LEU A 24 11.26 4.35 21.58
N ARG A 25 12.46 4.95 21.57
CA ARG A 25 12.79 6.16 20.79
C ARG A 25 13.29 5.85 19.38
N GLY A 26 13.83 4.66 19.17
CA GLY A 26 14.25 4.13 17.88
C GLY A 26 13.02 3.73 17.07
N LYS A 27 12.34 4.72 16.49
CA LYS A 27 11.32 4.55 15.45
C LYS A 27 10.28 3.49 15.80
N SER A 28 9.20 3.94 16.42
CA SER A 28 7.85 3.42 16.17
C SER A 28 7.59 3.35 14.65
N LYS A 29 8.10 2.30 14.00
CA LYS A 29 7.59 1.77 12.75
C LYS A 29 6.89 0.43 13.03
N SER A 30 6.28 0.29 14.20
CA SER A 30 5.19 -0.67 14.39
C SER A 30 3.90 -0.03 13.83
N SER A 31 3.94 0.35 12.54
CA SER A 31 2.71 0.48 11.77
C SER A 31 2.27 -0.94 11.48
N CYS A 32 1.05 -1.27 11.88
CA CYS A 32 0.41 -2.59 11.82
C CYS A 32 0.25 -3.22 10.42
N CYS A 33 1.05 -2.81 9.43
CA CYS A 33 1.17 -3.44 8.12
C CYS A 33 2.65 -3.73 7.89
N GLY A 34 3.10 -4.91 8.32
CA GLY A 34 4.45 -5.37 8.12
C GLY A 34 4.73 -5.60 6.64
N THR A 35 5.28 -4.60 5.97
CA THR A 35 6.26 -4.69 4.86
C THR A 35 6.61 -3.25 4.47
N SER A 36 7.78 -2.79 4.89
CA SER A 36 8.39 -1.54 4.39
C SER A 36 9.04 -1.77 3.02
N GLU A 37 8.37 -2.45 2.10
CA GLU A 37 8.77 -2.43 0.71
C GLU A 37 8.09 -1.22 0.07
N ALA A 38 8.91 -0.28 -0.36
CA ALA A 38 8.44 0.83 -1.18
C ALA A 38 7.80 0.22 -2.43
N VAL A 39 6.48 0.35 -2.56
CA VAL A 39 5.76 -0.12 -3.73
C VAL A 39 6.26 0.67 -4.93
N VAL A 40 7.03 0.00 -5.80
CA VAL A 40 7.52 0.58 -7.05
C VAL A 40 6.31 0.77 -7.95
N VAL A 41 5.87 2.01 -8.11
CA VAL A 41 4.78 2.37 -9.02
C VAL A 41 5.16 1.92 -10.43
N LYS A 42 4.45 0.91 -10.96
CA LYS A 42 4.66 0.44 -12.33
C LYS A 42 4.25 1.56 -13.28
N LYS A 43 5.24 2.21 -13.92
CA LYS A 43 4.98 3.24 -14.93
C LYS A 43 4.29 2.57 -16.11
N VAL A 44 3.12 3.08 -16.46
CA VAL A 44 2.39 2.65 -17.66
C VAL A 44 3.19 3.12 -18.88
N ALA A 45 3.36 2.23 -19.86
CA ALA A 45 4.18 2.48 -21.05
C ALA A 45 3.61 3.58 -21.97
N ASP A 46 2.31 3.84 -21.86
CA ASP A 46 1.58 4.82 -22.64
C ASP A 46 0.93 5.83 -21.68
N THR A 47 1.38 7.08 -21.75
CA THR A 47 0.88 8.16 -20.87
C THR A 47 -0.11 9.06 -21.60
N ASP A 48 -0.45 8.75 -22.86
CA ASP A 48 -1.42 9.52 -23.62
C ASP A 48 -2.83 9.03 -23.33
N LYS A 49 -3.64 9.91 -22.73
CA LYS A 49 -5.05 9.61 -22.37
C LYS A 49 -5.91 9.32 -23.61
N SER A 50 -5.51 9.82 -24.78
CA SER A 50 -6.23 9.68 -26.05
C SER A 50 -6.28 8.22 -26.54
N HIS A 51 -5.32 7.39 -26.11
CA HIS A 51 -5.26 5.97 -26.47
C HIS A 51 -6.16 5.07 -25.62
N TYR A 52 -6.87 5.63 -24.65
CA TYR A 52 -7.72 4.90 -23.72
C TYR A 52 -9.18 5.36 -23.84
N PRO A 53 -9.95 4.80 -24.81
CA PRO A 53 -11.33 5.20 -25.05
C PRO A 53 -12.29 4.79 -23.92
N PHE A 54 -11.88 3.87 -23.03
CA PHE A 54 -12.71 3.41 -21.92
C PHE A 54 -12.17 3.89 -20.58
N LYS A 55 -13.06 4.47 -19.77
CA LYS A 55 -12.73 4.94 -18.42
C LYS A 55 -13.71 4.38 -17.40
N TYR A 56 -13.16 3.79 -16.36
CA TYR A 56 -13.90 3.14 -15.28
C TYR A 56 -13.50 3.72 -13.93
N ILE A 57 -14.45 3.71 -13.00
CA ILE A 57 -14.28 4.00 -11.59
C ILE A 57 -14.60 2.71 -10.85
N VAL A 58 -13.57 2.07 -10.32
CA VAL A 58 -13.65 0.83 -9.53
C VAL A 58 -13.67 1.21 -8.06
N SER A 59 -14.70 0.81 -7.31
CA SER A 59 -14.75 1.00 -5.86
C SER A 59 -14.09 -0.21 -5.20
N ILE A 60 -13.11 0.03 -4.33
CA ILE A 60 -12.27 -1.03 -3.75
C ILE A 60 -12.22 -0.86 -2.24
N ASP A 61 -12.65 -1.90 -1.54
CA ASP A 61 -12.58 -1.99 -0.09
C ASP A 61 -11.33 -2.76 0.37
N GLY A 62 -10.90 -2.46 1.61
CA GLY A 62 -9.70 -3.04 2.23
C GLY A 62 -8.42 -2.21 2.08
N MET A 63 -8.46 -1.09 1.36
CA MET A 63 -7.32 -0.16 1.28
C MET A 63 -7.25 0.71 2.54
N MET A 64 -6.26 0.46 3.39
CA MET A 64 -6.10 1.17 4.67
C MET A 64 -4.92 2.14 4.72
N CYS A 65 -4.01 2.07 3.74
CA CYS A 65 -2.86 2.98 3.67
C CYS A 65 -2.45 3.25 2.22
N SER A 66 -1.55 4.21 2.04
CA SER A 66 -0.97 4.54 0.73
C SER A 66 -0.26 3.36 0.07
N ASN A 67 0.35 2.47 0.87
CA ASN A 67 0.99 1.26 0.35
C ASN A 67 -0.03 0.24 -0.18
N CYS A 68 -1.18 0.10 0.50
CA CYS A 68 -2.29 -0.71 0.01
C CYS A 68 -2.84 -0.17 -1.31
N ALA A 69 -3.05 1.15 -1.38
CA ALA A 69 -3.49 1.83 -2.61
C ALA A 69 -2.49 1.62 -3.76
N ALA A 70 -1.20 1.77 -3.51
CA ALA A 70 -0.17 1.53 -4.51
C ALA A 70 -0.12 0.07 -4.97
N ASN A 71 -0.33 -0.90 -4.06
CA ASN A 71 -0.37 -2.32 -4.41
C ASN A 71 -1.58 -2.64 -5.32
N VAL A 72 -2.74 -2.05 -5.02
CA VAL A 72 -3.94 -2.15 -5.87
C VAL A 72 -3.69 -1.53 -7.25
N GLU A 73 -3.10 -0.33 -7.29
CA GLU A 73 -2.74 0.34 -8.55
C GLU A 73 -1.82 -0.54 -9.41
N ASN A 74 -0.81 -1.15 -8.78
CA ASN A 74 0.11 -2.06 -9.45
C ASN A 74 -0.54 -3.36 -9.91
N ALA A 75 -1.43 -3.95 -9.12
CA ALA A 75 -2.15 -5.17 -9.49
C ALA A 75 -3.02 -4.93 -10.74
N ILE A 76 -3.71 -3.78 -10.81
CA ILE A 76 -4.52 -3.44 -11.98
C ILE A 76 -3.61 -3.12 -13.19
N ASN A 77 -2.55 -2.33 -13.01
CA ASN A 77 -1.57 -2.06 -14.08
C ASN A 77 -0.79 -3.32 -14.53
N ALA A 78 -0.85 -4.42 -13.78
CA ALA A 78 -0.25 -5.69 -14.16
C ALA A 78 -1.08 -6.45 -15.21
N ILE A 79 -2.39 -6.18 -15.32
CA ILE A 79 -3.30 -6.79 -16.31
C ILE A 79 -2.85 -6.47 -17.75
N GLY A 80 -2.15 -5.35 -17.95
CA GLY A 80 -1.81 -4.85 -19.29
C GLY A 80 -2.98 -4.08 -19.89
N ASP A 81 -2.68 -3.20 -20.86
CA ASP A 81 -3.66 -2.36 -21.57
C ASP A 81 -4.58 -1.50 -20.68
N THR A 82 -4.15 -1.29 -19.43
CA THR A 82 -4.86 -0.55 -18.40
C THR A 82 -3.91 0.44 -17.73
N TRP A 83 -4.45 1.60 -17.40
CA TRP A 83 -3.80 2.63 -16.60
C TRP A 83 -4.70 2.97 -15.42
N ALA A 84 -4.39 2.39 -14.27
CA ALA A 84 -5.05 2.63 -13.01
C ALA A 84 -4.37 3.77 -12.24
N ARG A 85 -5.21 4.54 -11.54
CA ARG A 85 -4.85 5.56 -10.56
C ARG A 85 -5.74 5.43 -9.35
N VAL A 86 -5.17 5.19 -8.17
CA VAL A 86 -5.97 4.98 -6.95
C VAL A 86 -6.15 6.28 -6.15
N GLU A 87 -7.40 6.62 -5.85
CA GLU A 87 -7.79 7.70 -4.95
C GLU A 87 -8.17 7.12 -3.57
N LEU A 88 -7.18 6.99 -2.67
CA LEU A 88 -7.40 6.45 -1.32
C LEU A 88 -8.48 7.24 -0.54
N GLY A 89 -8.48 8.57 -0.64
CA GLY A 89 -9.45 9.42 0.06
C GLY A 89 -10.91 9.19 -0.36
N ARG A 90 -11.15 8.55 -1.50
CA ARG A 90 -12.50 8.21 -1.99
C ARG A 90 -12.76 6.70 -2.03
N HIS A 91 -11.80 5.87 -1.61
CA HIS A 91 -11.88 4.41 -1.70
C HIS A 91 -12.17 3.90 -3.12
N ARG A 92 -11.56 4.55 -4.14
CA ARG A 92 -11.83 4.27 -5.55
C ARG A 92 -10.54 4.25 -6.37
N ALA A 93 -10.54 3.50 -7.47
CA ALA A 93 -9.52 3.49 -8.49
C ALA A 93 -10.11 3.94 -9.82
N VAL A 94 -9.50 4.95 -10.44
CA VAL A 94 -9.81 5.36 -11.80
C VAL A 94 -8.96 4.55 -12.75
N VAL A 95 -9.59 3.79 -13.63
CA VAL A 95 -8.92 2.92 -14.59
C VAL A 95 -9.25 3.35 -16.00
N LEU A 96 -8.22 3.65 -16.77
CA LEU A 96 -8.28 3.87 -18.20
C LEU A 96 -7.92 2.56 -18.90
N SER A 97 -8.71 2.10 -19.88
CA SER A 97 -8.41 0.87 -20.63
C SER A 97 -8.50 1.10 -22.14
N LYS A 98 -7.65 0.36 -22.87
CA LYS A 98 -7.68 0.33 -24.35
C LYS A 98 -8.80 -0.58 -24.88
N SER A 99 -9.31 -1.50 -24.06
CA SER A 99 -10.36 -2.45 -24.39
C SER A 99 -11.52 -2.36 -23.39
N GLU A 100 -12.67 -2.91 -23.77
CA GLU A 100 -13.80 -3.05 -22.87
C GLU A 100 -13.43 -4.06 -21.76
N LYS A 101 -13.69 -3.69 -20.51
CA LYS A 101 -13.32 -4.47 -19.32
C LYS A 101 -14.52 -4.61 -18.41
N ALA A 102 -14.74 -5.82 -17.94
CA ALA A 102 -15.80 -6.14 -17.00
C ALA A 102 -15.30 -6.03 -15.56
N GLU A 103 -16.23 -5.96 -14.61
CA GLU A 103 -15.91 -5.97 -13.19
C GLU A 103 -15.11 -7.21 -12.79
N THR A 104 -15.38 -8.33 -13.46
CA THR A 104 -14.68 -9.61 -13.26
C THR A 104 -13.19 -9.53 -13.58
N ASP A 105 -12.78 -8.75 -14.57
CA ASP A 105 -11.35 -8.57 -14.89
C ASP A 105 -10.60 -7.92 -13.73
N PHE A 106 -11.23 -6.94 -13.07
CA PHE A 106 -10.66 -6.25 -11.92
C PHE A 106 -10.71 -7.10 -10.65
N SER A 107 -11.81 -7.84 -10.44
CA SER A 107 -11.89 -8.76 -9.31
C SER A 107 -10.88 -9.90 -9.43
N ASP A 108 -10.66 -10.44 -10.63
CA ASP A 108 -9.70 -11.54 -10.87
C ASP A 108 -8.26 -11.07 -10.64
N ALA A 109 -7.93 -9.84 -11.06
CA ALA A 109 -6.62 -9.25 -10.78
C ALA A 109 -6.36 -9.06 -9.28
N LEU A 110 -7.41 -8.78 -8.51
CA LEU A 110 -7.35 -8.60 -7.06
C LEU A 110 -7.66 -9.87 -6.25
N ALA A 111 -8.10 -10.96 -6.89
CA ALA A 111 -8.47 -12.20 -6.20
C ALA A 111 -7.32 -12.84 -5.42
N LYS A 112 -6.07 -12.57 -5.82
CA LYS A 112 -4.85 -13.01 -5.12
C LYS A 112 -4.45 -12.09 -3.96
N THR A 113 -5.20 -11.02 -3.73
CA THR A 113 -4.94 -10.02 -2.71
C THR A 113 -6.05 -10.01 -1.67
N SER A 114 -5.88 -9.22 -0.61
CA SER A 114 -6.86 -9.04 0.45
C SER A 114 -7.93 -7.98 0.14
N TYR A 115 -8.03 -7.52 -1.12
CA TYR A 115 -8.89 -6.41 -1.53
C TYR A 115 -10.15 -6.91 -2.23
N THR A 116 -11.26 -6.19 -2.05
CA THR A 116 -12.55 -6.56 -2.65
C THR A 116 -13.04 -5.43 -3.53
N VAL A 117 -13.49 -5.78 -4.74
CA VAL A 117 -14.18 -4.83 -5.63
C VAL A 117 -15.64 -4.78 -5.21
N THR A 118 -16.11 -3.60 -4.83
CA THR A 118 -17.47 -3.36 -4.32
C THR A 118 -18.37 -2.74 -5.38
N GLY A 119 -17.80 -2.30 -6.50
CA GLY A 119 -18.56 -1.91 -7.66
C GLY A 119 -17.74 -1.29 -8.77
N LEU A 120 -18.25 -1.44 -9.98
CA LEU A 120 -17.71 -0.81 -11.19
C LEU A 120 -18.69 0.24 -11.71
N LYS A 121 -18.20 1.44 -12.00
CA LYS A 121 -18.97 2.48 -12.71
C LYS A 121 -18.19 2.94 -13.94
N PRO A 122 -18.82 3.07 -15.12
CA PRO A 122 -18.23 3.84 -16.19
C PRO A 122 -18.04 5.28 -15.71
N ALA A 123 -16.90 5.89 -16.00
CA ALA A 123 -16.64 7.27 -15.60
C ALA A 123 -17.39 8.30 -16.45
N ASP A 124 -18.00 7.85 -17.54
CA ASP A 124 -18.85 8.63 -18.43
C ASP A 124 -20.28 8.07 -18.39
N TYR A 125 -21.08 8.57 -17.45
CA TYR A 125 -22.54 8.73 -17.55
C TYR A 125 -23.06 9.61 -16.40
#